data_AF-A0A2V9ND51-F1
#
_entry.id   AF-A0A2V9ND51-F1
#
_cell.length_a   1.000
_cell.length_b   1.000
_cell.length_c   1.000
_cell.angle_alpha   90.00
_cell.angle_beta   90.00
_cell.angle_gamma   90.00
#
_symmetry.space_group_name_H-M   'P 1'
#
loop_
_entity.id
_entity.type
_entity.pdbx_description
1 polymer ?
#
loop_
_entity_poly.entity_id
_entity_poly.type
_entity_poly.pdbx_seq_one_letter_code
_entity_poly.pdbx_strand_id
1 'polypeptide(L)'
;RKLTEHELEKFIAGKERPKPDDSPQERSTASGRRAKTARLEFRILEYVAPLRKVGRNYVTRCPSCAELGHDRSGDNLAILIRDPRFYKCWAGCAKEMIRAALGRPTYMEIA
;
A
#
# COMPACT_ATOMS: atom_id res chain seq x y z
N ARG A 1 -10.45 -10.03 -28.72
CA ARG A 1 -11.40 -11.16 -28.67
C ARG A 1 -12.42 -10.88 -27.57
N LYS A 2 -13.73 -10.93 -27.87
CA LYS A 2 -14.79 -10.75 -26.85
C LYS A 2 -15.22 -12.12 -26.34
N LEU A 3 -15.49 -12.23 -25.04
CA LEU A 3 -16.03 -13.45 -24.44
C LEU A 3 -17.56 -13.43 -24.54
N THR A 4 -18.11 -14.59 -24.84
CA THR A 4 -19.56 -14.86 -24.77
C THR A 4 -19.99 -15.08 -23.32
N GLU A 5 -21.29 -14.93 -23.05
CA GLU A 5 -21.87 -15.16 -21.72
C GLU A 5 -21.63 -16.59 -21.23
N HIS A 6 -21.79 -17.58 -22.12
CA HIS A 6 -21.51 -18.98 -21.80
C HIS A 6 -20.03 -19.25 -21.48
N GLU A 7 -19.10 -18.55 -22.10
CA GLU A 7 -17.67 -18.63 -21.73
C GLU A 7 -17.42 -18.01 -20.35
N LEU A 8 -18.09 -16.89 -20.03
CA LEU A 8 -17.99 -16.24 -18.73
C LEU A 8 -18.51 -17.15 -17.59
N GLU A 9 -19.64 -17.84 -17.79
CA GLU A 9 -20.21 -18.78 -16.82
C GLU A 9 -19.23 -19.89 -16.44
N LYS A 10 -18.52 -20.47 -17.42
CA LYS A 10 -17.49 -21.49 -17.18
C LYS A 10 -16.37 -21.00 -16.27
N PHE A 11 -16.04 -19.70 -16.31
CA PHE A 11 -14.99 -19.13 -15.44
C PHE A 11 -15.47 -18.80 -14.03
N ILE A 12 -16.77 -18.67 -13.82
CA ILE A 12 -17.39 -18.35 -12.52
C ILE A 12 -17.77 -19.62 -11.76
N ALA A 13 -18.11 -20.70 -12.48
CA ALA A 13 -18.46 -21.99 -11.88
C ALA A 13 -17.43 -22.43 -10.82
N GLY A 14 -17.90 -22.64 -9.58
CA GLY A 14 -17.09 -23.08 -8.45
C GLY A 14 -16.29 -22.00 -7.71
N LYS A 15 -16.37 -20.72 -8.11
CA LYS A 15 -15.71 -19.59 -7.40
C LYS A 15 -16.65 -18.91 -6.41
N GLU A 16 -17.40 -19.70 -5.66
CA GLU A 16 -18.29 -19.15 -4.65
C GLU A 16 -17.45 -18.48 -3.55
N ARG A 17 -17.74 -17.19 -3.29
CA ARG A 17 -17.00 -16.42 -2.28
C ARG A 17 -17.42 -16.94 -0.90
N PRO A 18 -16.47 -17.32 -0.02
CA PRO A 18 -16.80 -17.62 1.36
C PRO A 18 -17.51 -16.41 1.99
N LYS A 19 -18.56 -16.66 2.79
CA LYS A 19 -19.24 -15.61 3.53
C LYS A 19 -18.21 -14.83 4.36
N PRO A 20 -18.29 -13.49 4.41
CA PRO A 20 -17.45 -12.73 5.32
C PRO A 20 -17.71 -13.19 6.75
N ASP A 21 -16.63 -13.51 7.46
CA ASP A 21 -16.68 -13.80 8.88
C ASP A 21 -16.84 -12.46 9.63
N ASP A 22 -18.05 -12.22 10.14
CA ASP A 22 -18.41 -11.01 10.89
C ASP A 22 -17.89 -11.03 12.35
N SER A 23 -17.02 -11.99 12.70
CA SER A 23 -16.42 -12.07 14.03
C SER A 23 -15.65 -10.79 14.38
N PRO A 24 -15.97 -10.12 15.50
CA PRO A 24 -15.21 -8.98 16.00
C PRO A 24 -13.78 -9.41 16.34
N GLN A 25 -12.83 -9.13 15.46
CA GLN A 25 -11.42 -9.38 15.73
C GLN A 25 -10.96 -8.34 16.76
N GLU A 26 -10.67 -8.77 17.99
CA GLU A 26 -10.14 -7.92 19.05
C GLU A 26 -8.93 -7.13 18.55
N ARG A 27 -9.07 -5.81 18.54
CA ARG A 27 -7.99 -4.88 18.21
C ARG A 27 -7.10 -4.76 19.44
N SER A 28 -5.98 -5.47 19.46
CA SER A 28 -4.89 -5.17 20.38
C SER A 28 -4.28 -3.82 19.97
N THR A 29 -4.70 -2.76 20.66
CA THR A 29 -4.04 -1.45 20.63
C THR A 29 -2.79 -1.52 21.51
N ALA A 30 -1.76 -2.24 21.04
CA ALA A 30 -0.45 -2.16 21.67
C ALA A 30 0.24 -0.85 21.25
N SER A 31 -0.24 0.26 21.82
CA SER A 31 0.51 1.50 21.94
C SER A 31 1.62 1.26 22.96
N GLY A 32 2.73 0.68 22.52
CA GLY A 32 3.87 0.33 23.36
C GLY A 32 5.12 1.08 22.93
N ARG A 33 5.42 2.19 23.62
CA ARG A 33 6.70 2.91 23.53
C ARG A 33 7.86 1.96 23.91
N ARG A 34 8.63 1.48 22.93
CA ARG A 34 9.97 0.84 23.09
C ARG A 34 10.71 1.06 21.76
N ALA A 35 11.94 1.54 21.63
CA ALA A 35 12.96 2.03 22.55
C ALA A 35 13.84 3.04 21.76
N LYS A 36 14.43 4.02 22.44
CA LYS A 36 15.16 5.18 21.90
C LYS A 36 16.52 4.89 21.22
N THR A 37 16.78 3.72 20.64
CA THR A 37 18.12 3.37 20.10
C THR A 37 18.15 2.38 18.91
N ALA A 38 17.11 2.30 18.10
CA ALA A 38 17.21 1.69 16.76
C ALA A 38 17.27 2.83 15.73
N ARG A 39 18.18 2.79 14.74
CA ARG A 39 18.11 3.67 13.56
C ARG A 39 16.65 3.71 13.12
N LEU A 40 16.00 4.88 13.17
CA LEU A 40 14.55 5.02 13.00
C LEU A 40 14.13 4.31 11.71
N GLU A 41 13.55 3.12 11.83
CA GLU A 41 13.11 2.35 10.67
C GLU A 41 12.09 3.19 9.91
N PHE A 42 12.32 3.40 8.61
CA PHE A 42 11.44 4.24 7.81
C PHE A 42 10.03 3.66 7.76
N ARG A 43 9.07 4.46 8.20
CA ARG A 43 7.64 4.18 8.11
C ARG A 43 7.01 5.19 7.17
N ILE A 44 6.49 4.73 6.04
CA ILE A 44 6.02 5.64 4.99
C ILE A 44 4.87 6.55 5.44
N LEU A 45 4.05 6.11 6.40
CA LEU A 45 2.96 6.88 6.98
C LEU A 45 3.41 8.11 7.79
N GLU A 46 4.70 8.25 8.09
CA GLU A 46 5.25 9.49 8.66
C GLU A 46 5.42 10.60 7.60
N TYR A 47 5.35 10.24 6.32
CA TYR A 47 5.66 11.12 5.20
C TYR A 47 4.49 11.32 4.24
N VAL A 48 3.49 10.44 4.26
CA VAL A 48 2.30 10.53 3.41
C VAL A 48 1.03 10.35 4.23
N ALA A 49 0.01 11.16 3.94
CA ALA A 49 -1.31 10.99 4.53
C ALA A 49 -2.11 9.92 3.76
N PRO A 50 -2.79 8.97 4.43
CA PRO A 50 -3.65 8.02 3.75
C PRO A 50 -4.90 8.70 3.19
N LEU A 51 -5.29 8.37 1.94
CA LEU A 51 -6.52 8.90 1.32
C LEU A 51 -7.75 8.07 1.72
N ARG A 52 -7.64 6.74 1.61
CA ARG A 52 -8.74 5.80 1.95
C ARG A 52 -8.23 4.42 2.34
N LYS A 53 -9.08 3.62 2.97
CA LYS A 53 -8.81 2.20 3.26
C LYS A 53 -9.39 1.30 2.15
N VAL A 54 -8.60 0.35 1.66
CA VAL A 54 -9.01 -0.69 0.70
C VAL A 54 -8.52 -2.04 1.19
N GLY A 55 -9.44 -2.87 1.69
CA GLY A 55 -9.10 -4.15 2.30
C GLY A 55 -8.10 -3.98 3.45
N ARG A 56 -6.91 -4.57 3.31
CA ARG A 56 -5.82 -4.49 4.29
C ARG A 56 -4.82 -3.36 4.04
N ASN A 57 -5.11 -2.46 3.10
CA ASN A 57 -4.20 -1.38 2.71
C ASN A 57 -4.81 -0.01 2.99
N TYR A 58 -3.98 0.94 3.38
CA TYR A 58 -4.21 2.33 3.05
C TYR A 58 -3.81 2.57 1.61
N VAL A 59 -4.61 3.34 0.89
CA VAL A 59 -4.32 3.76 -0.47
C VAL A 59 -4.17 5.28 -0.47
N THR A 60 -3.15 5.78 -1.14
CA THR A 60 -2.83 7.21 -1.24
C THR A 60 -2.00 7.52 -2.48
N ARG A 61 -1.65 8.78 -2.65
CA ARG A 61 -0.83 9.28 -3.74
C ARG A 61 0.61 8.76 -3.60
N CYS A 62 1.15 8.21 -4.68
CA CYS A 62 2.56 7.85 -4.79
C CYS A 62 3.39 9.13 -5.00
N PRO A 63 4.35 9.46 -4.11
CA PRO A 63 5.20 10.66 -4.26
C PRO A 63 5.95 10.70 -5.59
N SER A 64 6.58 9.59 -5.99
CA SER A 64 7.32 9.51 -7.26
C SER A 64 6.40 9.66 -8.49
N CYS A 65 5.20 9.08 -8.49
CA CYS A 65 4.26 9.29 -9.59
C CYS A 65 3.73 10.74 -9.62
N ALA A 66 3.60 11.38 -8.45
CA ALA A 66 3.11 12.75 -8.35
C ALA A 66 4.11 13.75 -8.92
N GLU A 67 5.41 13.58 -8.65
CA GLU A 67 6.48 14.41 -9.25
C GLU A 67 6.46 14.36 -10.78
N LEU A 68 6.14 13.20 -11.36
CA LEU A 68 6.02 13.02 -12.81
C LEU A 68 4.64 13.41 -13.37
N GLY A 69 3.69 13.83 -12.53
CA GLY A 69 2.31 14.14 -12.95
C GLY A 69 1.49 12.92 -13.39
N HIS A 70 1.90 11.71 -13.02
CA HIS A 70 1.28 10.45 -13.44
C HIS A 70 0.27 9.87 -12.43
N ASP A 71 0.15 10.44 -11.24
CA ASP A 71 -0.84 10.04 -10.22
C ASP A 71 -2.06 10.97 -10.15
N ARG A 72 -2.86 10.94 -11.22
CA ARG A 72 -4.05 11.82 -11.35
C ARG A 72 -5.12 11.50 -10.31
N SER A 73 -5.34 10.21 -10.02
CA SER A 73 -6.34 9.74 -9.05
C SER A 73 -5.86 9.84 -7.60
N GLY A 74 -4.55 9.95 -7.36
CA GLY A 74 -3.98 10.03 -6.03
C GLY A 74 -4.08 8.71 -5.25
N ASP A 75 -4.07 7.58 -5.95
CA ASP A 75 -4.33 6.27 -5.36
C ASP A 75 -3.37 5.16 -5.84
N ASN A 76 -2.22 5.57 -6.41
CA ASN A 76 -1.21 4.62 -6.90
C ASN A 76 -0.47 3.89 -5.78
N LEU A 77 -0.39 4.41 -4.55
CA LEU A 77 0.40 3.84 -3.47
C LEU A 77 -0.46 3.05 -2.48
N ALA A 78 -0.27 1.74 -2.42
CA ALA A 78 -0.85 0.86 -1.42
C ALA A 78 0.14 0.61 -0.27
N ILE A 79 -0.30 0.82 0.97
CA ILE A 79 0.50 0.67 2.20
C ILE A 79 -0.21 -0.33 3.11
N LEU A 80 0.49 -1.38 3.53
CA LEU A 80 -0.09 -2.41 4.39
C LEU A 80 -0.40 -1.83 5.78
N ILE A 81 -1.64 -1.95 6.23
CA ILE A 81 -2.09 -1.39 7.53
C ILE A 81 -1.35 -2.03 8.70
N ARG A 82 -1.11 -3.35 8.62
CA ARG A 82 -0.48 -4.11 9.71
C ARG A 82 1.01 -3.81 9.87
N ASP A 83 1.67 -3.38 8.80
CA ASP A 83 3.08 -3.01 8.80
C ASP A 83 3.37 -1.97 7.70
N PRO A 84 3.38 -0.67 8.05
CA PRO A 84 3.59 0.43 7.11
C PRO A 84 4.96 0.46 6.44
N ARG A 85 5.89 -0.43 6.80
CA ARG A 85 7.16 -0.59 6.09
C ARG A 85 6.96 -1.28 4.74
N PHE A 86 5.85 -2.00 4.57
CA PHE A 86 5.46 -2.64 3.33
C PHE A 86 4.49 -1.75 2.56
N TYR A 87 4.95 -1.30 1.39
CA TYR A 87 4.17 -0.52 0.46
C TYR A 87 4.56 -0.85 -0.98
N LYS A 88 3.62 -0.66 -1.91
CA LYS A 88 3.80 -0.88 -3.34
C LYS A 88 3.09 0.20 -4.14
N CYS A 89 3.75 0.71 -5.17
CA CYS A 89 3.10 1.52 -6.19
C CYS A 89 2.48 0.60 -7.27
N TRP A 90 1.20 0.78 -7.59
CA TRP A 90 0.54 0.05 -8.67
C TRP A 90 0.96 0.50 -10.07
N ALA A 91 1.46 1.73 -10.21
CA ALA A 91 2.05 2.23 -11.45
C ALA A 91 3.51 1.78 -11.67
N GLY A 92 4.09 1.00 -10.74
CA GLY A 92 5.40 0.37 -10.94
C GLY A 92 6.60 1.13 -10.37
N CYS A 93 6.40 2.17 -9.55
CA CYS A 93 7.54 2.82 -8.89
C CYS A 93 8.27 1.87 -7.94
N ALA A 94 9.59 1.80 -8.07
CA ALA A 94 10.50 1.17 -7.12
C ALA A 94 10.51 1.91 -5.78
N LYS A 95 10.93 1.20 -4.73
CA LYS A 95 10.97 1.72 -3.36
C LYS A 95 11.92 2.91 -3.23
N GLU A 96 13.03 2.84 -3.96
CA GLU A 96 14.11 3.81 -4.03
C GLU A 96 13.57 5.13 -4.60
N MET A 97 12.83 5.07 -5.71
CA MET A 97 12.21 6.25 -6.34
C MET A 97 11.19 6.90 -5.42
N ILE A 98 10.32 6.10 -4.78
CA ILE A 98 9.33 6.61 -3.82
C ILE A 98 10.03 7.33 -2.65
N ARG A 99 11.17 6.81 -2.20
CA ARG A 99 11.91 7.37 -1.07
C ARG A 99 12.75 8.58 -1.44
N ALA A 100 13.31 8.60 -2.64
CA ALA A 100 14.00 9.77 -3.19
C ALA A 100 13.03 10.95 -3.29
N ALA A 101 11.82 10.73 -3.81
CA ALA A 101 10.74 11.73 -3.88
C ALA A 101 10.28 12.26 -2.51
N LEU A 102 10.54 11.51 -1.43
CA LEU A 102 10.28 11.93 -0.05
C LEU A 102 11.51 12.56 0.63
N GLY A 103 12.64 12.67 -0.07
CA GLY A 103 13.92 13.13 0.51
C GLY A 103 14.47 12.18 1.59
N ARG A 104 14.21 10.88 1.48
CA ARG A 104 14.59 9.83 2.46
C ARG A 104 15.20 8.59 1.78
N PRO A 105 16.25 8.73 0.95
CA PRO A 105 16.82 7.64 0.16
C PRO A 105 17.24 6.44 1.03
N THR A 106 17.26 5.24 0.44
CA THR A 106 17.62 3.98 1.11
C THR A 106 19.12 3.85 1.37
N TYR A 107 19.94 4.51 0.57
CA TYR A 107 21.39 4.60 0.69
C TYR A 107 21.77 6.08 0.72
N MET A 108 22.76 6.44 1.53
CA MET A 108 23.37 7.77 1.44
C MET A 108 24.10 7.83 0.08
N GLU A 109 23.69 8.73 -0.81
CA GLU A 109 24.57 9.16 -1.90
C GLU A 109 25.78 9.84 -1.24
N ILE A 110 26.93 9.17 -1.31
CA ILE A 110 28.21 9.79 -0.96
C ILE A 110 28.49 10.77 -2.10
N ALA A 111 28.37 12.06 -1.80
CA ALA A 111 28.77 13.15 -2.68
C ALA A 111 30.28 13.14 -2.91
#